data_AF-A0A6V8D4J1-F1
#
_entry.id   AF-A0A6V8D4J1-F1
#
_cell.length_a   1.000
_cell.length_b   1.000
_cell.length_c   1.000
_cell.angle_alpha   90.00
_cell.angle_beta   90.00
_cell.angle_gamma   90.00
#
_symmetry.space_group_name_H-M   'P 1'
#
loop_
_entity.id
_entity.type
_entity.pdbx_description
1 polymer ?
#
loop_
_entity_poly.entity_id
_entity_poly.type
_entity_poly.pdbx_seq_one_letter_code
_entity_poly.pdbx_strand_id
1 'polypeptide(L)'
;MAQLDEHDSMTSERPWYFDLLMELDAEGWITANIEDYLGADETIASERLLYLEYALELARSLQERAGYLGRSADEQSLDLGETWMGELNDPMNAERVFEEYEAWAKEWRPWEPALYRSQEDWRDEQKEEAHAGLLARFDNLDPSSKPSTIVMLPLLAYPGESDAIETALHSVEQDERRQRATIEKAAAMLESEGYDIGGIRQMDILGGLDNVARLHDLHDLHEDLRLLIAEQIAPFDPALAAHHEQRRTGLIEQGPSADIGGLRLQITAIADNLHQRMAMMNELLNTWRAKGIRFPHADGVRAEELLEWEANLPEIEATLQR
;
A
#
# COMPACT_ATOMS: atom_id res chain seq x y z
N MET A 1 90.11 -8.26 -20.54
CA MET A 1 89.52 -7.04 -21.14
C MET A 1 88.04 -7.24 -21.18
N ALA A 2 87.33 -6.20 -20.77
CA ALA A 2 86.02 -6.22 -20.13
C ALA A 2 84.89 -6.85 -20.94
N GLN A 3 84.02 -7.52 -20.20
CA GLN A 3 82.69 -7.98 -20.59
C GLN A 3 81.81 -6.79 -20.95
N LEU A 4 80.99 -7.01 -21.98
CA LEU A 4 79.77 -6.26 -22.25
C LEU A 4 78.86 -6.37 -21.02
N ASP A 5 78.57 -5.25 -20.37
CA ASP A 5 77.35 -5.08 -19.58
C ASP A 5 76.44 -4.15 -20.37
N GLU A 6 75.59 -4.79 -21.18
CA GLU A 6 74.27 -4.25 -21.51
C GLU A 6 73.49 -4.13 -20.19
N HIS A 7 73.47 -2.93 -19.64
CA HIS A 7 72.49 -2.51 -18.64
C HIS A 7 71.81 -1.23 -19.13
N ASP A 8 71.21 -1.36 -20.32
CA ASP A 8 70.34 -0.34 -20.88
C ASP A 8 69.17 -1.05 -21.57
N SER A 9 68.25 -1.61 -20.78
CA SER A 9 66.94 -2.04 -21.24
C SER A 9 66.05 -2.29 -20.02
N MET A 10 64.84 -1.72 -20.02
CA MET A 10 63.76 -1.82 -19.03
C MET A 10 63.60 -0.65 -18.03
N THR A 11 63.67 0.60 -18.49
CA THR A 11 62.59 1.53 -18.11
C THR A 11 61.48 1.30 -19.12
N SER A 12 60.47 0.48 -18.79
CA SER A 12 59.22 0.57 -19.54
C SER A 12 58.74 2.01 -19.35
N GLU A 13 58.73 2.81 -20.41
CA GLU A 13 58.11 4.14 -20.37
C GLU A 13 56.70 3.94 -19.85
N ARG A 14 56.44 4.48 -18.66
CA ARG A 14 55.10 4.40 -18.07
C ARG A 14 54.15 5.11 -19.03
N PRO A 15 52.95 4.57 -19.28
CA PRO A 15 51.95 5.26 -20.08
C PRO A 15 51.73 6.68 -19.55
N TRP A 16 51.42 7.63 -20.45
CA TRP A 16 51.26 9.04 -20.09
C TRP A 16 50.15 9.30 -19.05
N TYR A 17 49.23 8.34 -18.87
CA TYR A 17 48.13 8.36 -17.92
C TYR A 17 48.37 7.55 -16.64
N PHE A 18 49.56 6.97 -16.44
CA PHE A 18 49.84 6.05 -15.33
C PHE A 18 49.58 6.68 -13.94
N ASP A 19 50.10 7.89 -13.71
CA ASP A 19 49.94 8.55 -12.42
C ASP A 19 48.46 8.88 -12.13
N LEU A 20 47.69 9.24 -13.17
CA LEU A 20 46.25 9.46 -13.06
C LEU A 20 45.50 8.18 -12.65
N LEU A 21 45.83 7.02 -13.25
CA LEU A 21 45.20 5.75 -12.86
C LEU A 21 45.51 5.39 -11.41
N MET A 22 46.73 5.68 -10.93
CA MET A 22 47.07 5.48 -9.51
C MET A 22 46.26 6.37 -8.58
N GLU A 23 46.03 7.62 -8.95
CA GLU A 23 45.19 8.55 -8.19
C GLU A 23 43.74 8.06 -8.14
N LEU A 24 43.18 7.65 -9.28
CA LEU A 24 41.81 7.14 -9.37
C LEU A 24 41.60 5.82 -8.60
N ASP A 25 42.56 4.89 -8.67
CA ASP A 25 42.52 3.66 -7.88
C ASP A 25 42.57 3.96 -6.37
N ALA A 26 43.39 4.94 -5.95
CA ALA A 26 43.45 5.38 -4.57
C ALA A 26 42.14 6.05 -4.08
N GLU A 27 41.39 6.69 -4.98
CA GLU A 27 40.04 7.19 -4.72
C GLU A 27 38.97 6.08 -4.70
N GLY A 28 39.32 4.85 -5.12
CA GLY A 28 38.43 3.69 -5.11
C GLY A 28 37.73 3.39 -6.44
N TRP A 29 38.11 4.05 -7.54
CA TRP A 29 37.55 3.79 -8.86
C TRP A 29 38.12 2.51 -9.48
N ILE A 30 37.30 1.80 -10.25
CA ILE A 30 37.72 0.70 -11.10
C ILE A 30 38.40 1.28 -12.34
N THR A 31 39.70 1.01 -12.49
CA THR A 31 40.55 1.66 -13.50
C THR A 31 40.76 0.86 -14.78
N ALA A 32 40.35 -0.42 -14.83
CA ALA A 32 40.61 -1.31 -15.96
C ALA A 32 40.06 -0.76 -17.30
N ASN A 33 38.79 -0.35 -17.33
CA ASN A 33 38.17 0.19 -18.55
C ASN A 33 38.66 1.62 -18.86
N ILE A 34 39.12 2.36 -17.85
CA ILE A 34 39.77 3.67 -18.04
C ILE A 34 41.12 3.49 -18.73
N GLU A 35 41.91 2.50 -18.31
CA GLU A 35 43.19 2.15 -18.94
C GLU A 35 42.99 1.77 -20.41
N ASP A 36 42.04 0.87 -20.69
CA ASP A 36 41.71 0.47 -22.07
C ASP A 36 41.26 1.67 -22.93
N TYR A 37 40.46 2.57 -22.35
CA TYR A 37 40.01 3.78 -23.04
C TYR A 37 41.15 4.78 -23.31
N LEU A 38 42.00 5.07 -22.32
CA LEU A 38 43.10 6.04 -22.48
C LEU A 38 44.21 5.51 -23.39
N GLY A 39 44.46 4.19 -23.38
CA GLY A 39 45.47 3.53 -24.20
C GLY A 39 45.08 3.31 -25.67
N ALA A 40 43.81 3.52 -26.04
CA ALA A 40 43.32 3.19 -27.39
C ALA A 40 43.82 4.13 -28.50
N ASP A 41 43.98 5.43 -28.24
CA ASP A 41 44.53 6.39 -29.20
C ASP A 41 45.14 7.61 -28.50
N GLU A 42 46.48 7.66 -28.48
CA GLU A 42 47.24 8.73 -27.83
C GLU A 42 47.15 10.07 -28.59
N THR A 43 46.76 10.07 -29.87
CA THR A 43 46.71 11.31 -30.68
C THR A 43 45.58 12.25 -30.26
N ILE A 44 44.59 11.73 -29.55
CA ILE A 44 43.44 12.47 -29.01
C ILE A 44 43.41 12.47 -27.47
N ALA A 45 44.59 12.37 -26.83
CA ALA A 45 44.72 12.29 -25.37
C ALA A 45 43.94 13.37 -24.62
N SER A 46 43.94 14.62 -25.09
CA SER A 46 43.19 15.71 -24.45
C SER A 46 41.67 15.52 -24.50
N GLU A 47 41.13 15.00 -25.61
CA GLU A 47 39.68 14.73 -25.72
C GLU A 47 39.28 13.55 -24.83
N ARG A 48 40.15 12.52 -24.76
CA ARG A 48 39.94 11.37 -23.88
C ARG A 48 39.96 11.77 -22.40
N LEU A 49 40.85 12.68 -22.00
CA LEU A 49 40.86 13.23 -20.63
C LEU A 49 39.59 14.02 -20.33
N LEU A 50 39.15 14.88 -21.26
CA LEU A 50 37.91 15.64 -21.08
C LEU A 50 36.69 14.71 -20.92
N TYR A 51 36.63 13.64 -21.71
CA TYR A 51 35.57 12.63 -21.58
C TYR A 51 35.66 11.90 -20.24
N LEU A 52 36.87 11.53 -19.78
CA LEU A 52 37.04 10.87 -18.49
C LEU A 52 36.60 11.76 -17.34
N GLU A 53 36.93 13.06 -17.36
CA GLU A 53 36.45 14.04 -16.37
C GLU A 53 34.92 14.10 -16.36
N TYR A 54 34.30 14.18 -17.54
CA TYR A 54 32.84 14.12 -17.67
C TYR A 54 32.24 12.83 -17.10
N ALA A 55 32.83 11.67 -17.43
CA ALA A 55 32.35 10.37 -16.97
C ALA A 55 32.48 10.22 -15.44
N LEU A 56 33.57 10.73 -14.86
CA LEU A 56 33.77 10.77 -13.40
C LEU A 56 32.74 11.66 -12.70
N GLU A 57 32.47 12.85 -13.24
CA GLU A 57 31.47 13.76 -12.70
C GLU A 57 30.06 13.15 -12.79
N LEU A 58 29.71 12.57 -13.93
CA LEU A 58 28.45 11.87 -14.13
C LEU A 58 28.30 10.68 -13.18
N ALA A 59 29.36 9.87 -13.01
CA ALA A 59 29.35 8.72 -12.11
C ALA A 59 29.10 9.15 -10.67
N ARG A 60 29.82 10.17 -10.17
CA ARG A 60 29.64 10.71 -8.82
C ARG A 60 28.22 11.25 -8.62
N SER A 61 27.72 12.03 -9.57
CA SER A 61 26.36 12.57 -9.51
C SER A 61 25.31 11.45 -9.48
N LEU A 62 25.48 10.40 -10.29
CA LEU A 62 24.58 9.25 -10.29
C LEU A 62 24.68 8.42 -9.01
N GLN A 63 25.86 8.28 -8.40
CA GLN A 63 25.99 7.58 -7.11
C GLN A 63 25.17 8.27 -6.03
N GLU A 64 25.19 9.60 -5.98
CA GLU A 64 24.34 10.38 -5.07
C GLU A 64 22.85 10.17 -5.36
N ARG A 65 22.46 10.20 -6.63
CA ARG A 65 21.06 10.06 -7.08
C ARG A 65 20.51 8.64 -6.93
N ALA A 66 21.35 7.62 -7.09
CA ALA A 66 21.00 6.21 -6.94
C ALA A 66 21.06 5.73 -5.48
N GLY A 67 21.84 6.40 -4.63
CA GLY A 67 21.90 6.10 -3.20
C GLY A 67 20.58 6.34 -2.44
N TYR A 68 19.68 7.13 -3.00
CA TYR A 68 18.31 7.29 -2.49
C TYR A 68 17.30 7.44 -3.63
N LEU A 69 16.41 6.44 -3.75
CA LEU A 69 15.42 6.34 -4.82
C LEU A 69 14.04 6.94 -4.46
N GLY A 70 13.90 7.56 -3.29
CA GLY A 70 12.61 8.05 -2.80
C GLY A 70 11.83 7.01 -1.99
N ARG A 71 10.81 7.47 -1.27
CA ARG A 71 9.99 6.61 -0.40
C ARG A 71 9.09 5.65 -1.17
N SER A 72 8.75 6.01 -2.40
CA SER A 72 7.89 5.23 -3.30
C SER A 72 8.61 4.10 -4.03
N ALA A 73 9.93 3.95 -3.83
CA ALA A 73 10.69 2.86 -4.42
C ALA A 73 10.27 1.52 -3.81
N ASP A 74 9.95 0.56 -4.68
CA ASP A 74 9.69 -0.82 -4.28
C ASP A 74 11.00 -1.61 -4.09
N GLU A 75 10.90 -2.82 -3.57
CA GLU A 75 12.05 -3.70 -3.32
C GLU A 75 12.87 -3.95 -4.59
N GLN A 76 12.20 -4.11 -5.73
CA GLN A 76 12.86 -4.29 -7.02
C GLN A 76 13.67 -3.04 -7.44
N SER A 77 13.15 -1.84 -7.19
CA SER A 77 13.88 -0.60 -7.44
C SER A 77 15.10 -0.48 -6.54
N LEU A 78 15.03 -0.91 -5.28
CA LEU A 78 16.16 -0.88 -4.36
C LEU A 78 17.30 -1.79 -4.84
N ASP A 79 17.00 -3.01 -5.27
CA ASP A 79 17.99 -3.95 -5.85
C ASP A 79 18.66 -3.35 -7.10
N LEU A 80 17.88 -2.66 -7.93
CA LEU A 80 18.38 -1.96 -9.11
C LEU A 80 19.31 -0.79 -8.72
N GLY A 81 18.95 -0.03 -7.68
CA GLY A 81 19.79 1.02 -7.12
C GLY A 81 21.15 0.50 -6.62
N GLU A 82 21.16 -0.62 -5.90
CA GLU A 82 22.40 -1.27 -5.47
C GLU A 82 23.26 -1.73 -6.65
N THR A 83 22.62 -2.26 -7.70
CA THR A 83 23.30 -2.68 -8.94
C THR A 83 23.97 -1.48 -9.61
N TRP A 84 23.24 -0.38 -9.81
CA TRP A 84 23.80 0.84 -10.38
C TRP A 84 24.96 1.39 -9.54
N MET A 85 24.82 1.46 -8.21
CA MET A 85 25.91 1.91 -7.34
C MET A 85 27.18 1.05 -7.49
N GLY A 86 27.02 -0.27 -7.66
CA GLY A 86 28.13 -1.17 -7.96
C GLY A 86 28.81 -0.88 -9.29
N GLU A 87 28.01 -0.70 -10.35
CA GLU A 87 28.48 -0.44 -11.71
C GLU A 87 29.13 0.94 -11.88
N LEU A 88 28.64 1.94 -11.15
CA LEU A 88 29.14 3.32 -11.18
C LEU A 88 30.53 3.48 -10.56
N ASN A 89 31.05 2.49 -9.83
CA ASN A 89 32.46 2.48 -9.40
C ASN A 89 33.44 2.40 -10.59
N ASP A 90 32.94 2.04 -11.77
CA ASP A 90 33.62 2.21 -13.04
C ASP A 90 32.98 3.39 -13.80
N PRO A 91 33.67 4.54 -13.92
CA PRO A 91 33.16 5.72 -14.60
C PRO A 91 32.77 5.47 -16.05
N MET A 92 33.36 4.46 -16.72
CA MET A 92 33.05 4.15 -18.11
C MET A 92 31.63 3.59 -18.29
N ASN A 93 30.96 3.19 -17.22
CA ASN A 93 29.55 2.78 -17.23
C ASN A 93 28.56 3.95 -17.07
N ALA A 94 29.03 5.16 -16.75
CA ALA A 94 28.18 6.25 -16.28
C ALA A 94 27.08 6.64 -17.28
N GLU A 95 27.36 6.73 -18.57
CA GLU A 95 26.35 7.07 -19.59
C GLU A 95 25.26 6.01 -19.71
N ARG A 96 25.62 4.72 -19.71
CA ARG A 96 24.64 3.63 -19.77
C ARG A 96 23.74 3.65 -18.52
N VAL A 97 24.35 3.75 -17.34
CA VAL A 97 23.61 3.81 -16.07
C VAL A 97 22.73 5.07 -16.02
N PHE A 98 23.20 6.20 -16.58
CA PHE A 98 22.38 7.41 -16.70
C PHE A 98 21.10 7.17 -17.51
N GLU A 99 21.21 6.52 -18.67
CA GLU A 99 20.04 6.21 -19.51
C GLU A 99 19.04 5.30 -18.80
N GLU A 100 19.54 4.26 -18.13
CA GLU A 100 18.73 3.32 -17.33
C GLU A 100 18.05 4.03 -16.15
N TYR A 101 18.81 4.83 -15.39
CA TYR A 101 18.30 5.61 -14.27
C TYR A 101 17.25 6.61 -14.72
N GLU A 102 17.48 7.37 -15.79
CA GLU A 102 16.52 8.35 -16.31
C GLU A 102 15.24 7.68 -16.80
N ALA A 103 15.33 6.51 -17.43
CA ALA A 103 14.16 5.75 -17.85
C ALA A 103 13.32 5.30 -16.64
N TRP A 104 13.98 4.78 -15.61
CA TRP A 104 13.33 4.41 -14.35
C TRP A 104 12.74 5.63 -13.63
N ALA A 105 13.50 6.72 -13.49
CA ALA A 105 13.09 7.91 -12.75
C ALA A 105 11.88 8.59 -13.39
N LYS A 106 11.76 8.59 -14.73
CA LYS A 106 10.54 9.07 -15.40
C LYS A 106 9.28 8.31 -14.99
N GLU A 107 9.42 7.01 -14.72
CA GLU A 107 8.30 6.18 -14.29
C GLU A 107 8.09 6.19 -12.79
N TRP A 108 9.12 6.34 -11.94
CA TRP A 108 8.95 6.15 -10.50
C TRP A 108 9.14 7.42 -9.67
N ARG A 109 9.91 8.38 -10.19
CA ARG A 109 10.29 9.62 -9.51
C ARG A 109 10.38 10.81 -10.50
N PRO A 110 9.31 11.13 -11.25
CA PRO A 110 9.38 12.00 -12.44
C PRO A 110 9.79 13.45 -12.15
N TRP A 111 9.62 13.91 -10.91
CA TRP A 111 10.04 15.23 -10.46
C TRP A 111 11.55 15.35 -10.32
N GLU A 112 12.27 14.25 -10.06
CA GLU A 112 13.71 14.32 -9.85
C GLU A 112 14.45 14.70 -11.14
N PRO A 113 14.24 14.04 -12.30
CA PRO A 113 14.89 14.46 -13.53
C PRO A 113 14.53 15.89 -13.94
N ALA A 114 13.31 16.32 -13.64
CA ALA A 114 12.85 17.67 -13.93
C ALA A 114 13.61 18.72 -13.10
N LEU A 115 13.78 18.47 -11.80
CA LEU A 115 14.51 19.35 -10.88
C LEU A 115 16.02 19.28 -11.11
N TYR A 116 16.57 18.10 -11.40
CA TYR A 116 18.00 17.90 -11.63
C TYR A 116 18.51 18.71 -12.82
N ARG A 117 17.80 18.66 -13.96
CA ARG A 117 18.22 19.38 -15.17
C ARG A 117 18.27 20.90 -15.03
N SER A 118 17.47 21.47 -14.12
CA SER A 118 17.43 22.91 -13.85
C SER A 118 18.21 23.30 -12.59
N GLN A 119 18.94 22.39 -11.94
CA GLN A 119 19.58 22.65 -10.65
C GLN A 119 20.46 23.92 -10.67
N GLU A 120 21.17 24.16 -11.78
CA GLU A 120 21.99 25.37 -11.94
C GLU A 120 21.15 26.65 -11.99
N ASP A 121 20.00 26.64 -12.67
CA ASP A 121 19.10 27.80 -12.72
C ASP A 121 18.55 28.13 -11.31
N TRP A 122 18.21 27.10 -10.53
CA TRP A 122 17.78 27.27 -9.14
C TRP A 122 18.89 27.84 -8.25
N ARG A 123 20.14 27.43 -8.49
CA ARG A 123 21.33 27.94 -7.80
C ARG A 123 21.62 29.39 -8.18
N ASP A 124 21.53 29.73 -9.45
CA ASP A 124 21.77 31.09 -9.96
C ASP A 124 20.75 32.10 -9.42
N GLU A 125 19.51 31.65 -9.17
CA GLU A 125 18.47 32.42 -8.48
C GLU A 125 18.57 32.43 -6.94
N GLN A 126 19.59 31.79 -6.35
CA GLN A 126 19.80 31.65 -4.89
C GLN A 126 18.63 30.92 -4.18
N LYS A 127 18.09 29.89 -4.82
CA LYS A 127 16.94 29.08 -4.35
C LYS A 127 17.29 27.61 -4.14
N GLU A 128 18.54 27.29 -3.80
CA GLU A 128 19.01 25.92 -3.57
C GLU A 128 18.24 25.24 -2.43
N GLU A 129 17.92 25.97 -1.36
CA GLU A 129 17.11 25.44 -0.25
C GLU A 129 15.69 25.09 -0.68
N ALA A 130 15.07 25.91 -1.55
CA ALA A 130 13.74 25.66 -2.08
C ALA A 130 13.75 24.46 -3.03
N HIS A 131 14.76 24.34 -3.90
CA HIS A 131 14.96 23.18 -4.77
C HIS A 131 15.06 21.88 -3.98
N ALA A 132 15.93 21.84 -2.98
CA ALA A 132 16.10 20.67 -2.11
C ALA A 132 14.82 20.37 -1.31
N GLY A 133 14.12 21.40 -0.83
CA GLY A 133 12.85 21.28 -0.12
C GLY A 133 11.74 20.68 -0.99
N LEU A 134 11.63 21.13 -2.25
CA LEU A 134 10.67 20.59 -3.21
C LEU A 134 10.96 19.12 -3.49
N LEU A 135 12.21 18.76 -3.80
CA LEU A 135 12.60 17.37 -4.06
C LEU A 135 12.22 16.46 -2.89
N ALA A 136 12.59 16.85 -1.66
CA ALA A 136 12.29 16.08 -0.46
C ALA A 136 10.78 15.94 -0.22
N ARG A 137 9.98 16.97 -0.52
CA ARG A 137 8.52 16.91 -0.35
C ARG A 137 7.86 16.02 -1.38
N PHE A 138 8.27 16.11 -2.65
CA PHE A 138 7.80 15.19 -3.68
C PHE A 138 8.15 13.73 -3.35
N ASP A 139 9.36 13.46 -2.88
CA ASP A 139 9.80 12.12 -2.49
C ASP A 139 9.04 11.53 -1.29
N ASN A 140 8.39 12.39 -0.50
CA ASN A 140 7.60 11.99 0.67
C ASN A 140 6.12 11.75 0.38
N LEU A 141 5.66 12.10 -0.83
CA LEU A 141 4.29 11.85 -1.25
C LEU A 141 3.99 10.34 -1.26
N ASP A 142 2.72 10.02 -1.02
CA ASP A 142 2.21 8.68 -1.21
C ASP A 142 2.29 8.29 -2.70
N PRO A 143 2.63 7.04 -3.07
CA PRO A 143 2.69 6.60 -4.46
C PRO A 143 1.40 6.90 -5.24
N SER A 144 0.24 6.84 -4.58
CA SER A 144 -1.05 7.14 -5.20
C SER A 144 -1.25 8.60 -5.62
N SER A 145 -0.45 9.53 -5.09
CA SER A 145 -0.52 10.96 -5.41
C SER A 145 0.31 11.37 -6.61
N LYS A 146 1.18 10.49 -7.11
CA LYS A 146 2.04 10.76 -8.29
C LYS A 146 1.26 11.32 -9.49
N PRO A 147 0.07 10.81 -9.88
CA PRO A 147 -0.67 11.38 -11.01
C PRO A 147 -1.00 12.87 -10.82
N SER A 148 -1.24 13.31 -9.59
CA SER A 148 -1.53 14.70 -9.25
C SER A 148 -0.32 15.62 -9.40
N THR A 149 0.91 15.08 -9.47
CA THR A 149 2.13 15.88 -9.61
C THR A 149 2.51 16.17 -11.06
N ILE A 150 1.92 15.44 -12.03
CA ILE A 150 2.24 15.56 -13.46
C ILE A 150 2.11 17.00 -13.97
N VAL A 151 1.09 17.73 -13.50
CA VAL A 151 0.83 19.12 -13.92
C VAL A 151 1.91 20.10 -13.46
N MET A 152 2.68 19.76 -12.42
CA MET A 152 3.75 20.59 -11.88
C MET A 152 5.09 20.35 -12.58
N LEU A 153 5.29 19.17 -13.19
CA LEU A 153 6.58 18.78 -13.78
C LEU A 153 7.17 19.83 -14.75
N PRO A 154 6.39 20.44 -15.67
CA PRO A 154 6.93 21.46 -16.57
C PRO A 154 7.36 22.75 -15.85
N LEU A 155 6.80 23.04 -14.67
CA LEU A 155 7.11 24.24 -13.89
C LEU A 155 8.42 24.09 -13.11
N LEU A 156 8.81 22.86 -12.76
CA LEU A 156 10.01 22.57 -11.96
C LEU A 156 11.30 23.08 -12.61
N ALA A 157 11.30 23.25 -13.93
CA ALA A 157 12.43 23.83 -14.67
C ALA A 157 12.62 25.34 -14.44
N TYR A 158 11.67 26.03 -13.81
CA TYR A 158 11.66 27.49 -13.68
C TYR A 158 11.60 27.91 -12.20
N PRO A 159 12.70 28.39 -11.61
CA PRO A 159 12.72 28.80 -10.21
C PRO A 159 11.78 29.99 -9.92
N GLY A 160 11.47 30.81 -10.93
CA GLY A 160 10.45 31.86 -10.85
C GLY A 160 9.02 31.37 -10.55
N GLU A 161 8.72 30.10 -10.84
CA GLU A 161 7.40 29.49 -10.60
C GLU A 161 7.29 28.81 -9.22
N SER A 162 8.29 29.01 -8.33
CA SER A 162 8.37 28.37 -7.01
C SER A 162 7.10 28.51 -6.20
N ASP A 163 6.48 29.69 -6.14
CA ASP A 163 5.26 29.93 -5.35
C ASP A 163 4.06 29.12 -5.90
N ALA A 164 3.98 28.96 -7.22
CA ALA A 164 2.93 28.17 -7.87
C ALA A 164 3.12 26.67 -7.60
N ILE A 165 4.36 26.18 -7.69
CA ILE A 165 4.73 24.80 -7.37
C ILE A 165 4.41 24.50 -5.90
N GLU A 166 4.84 25.37 -4.99
CA GLU A 166 4.60 25.29 -3.54
C GLU A 166 3.11 25.17 -3.22
N THR A 167 2.29 26.04 -3.82
CA THR A 167 0.84 26.04 -3.62
C THR A 167 0.19 24.75 -4.13
N ALA A 168 0.57 24.30 -5.33
CA ALA A 168 0.03 23.08 -5.92
C ALA A 168 0.45 21.83 -5.12
N LEU A 169 1.72 21.72 -4.74
CA LEU A 169 2.23 20.62 -3.93
C LEU A 169 1.57 20.59 -2.54
N HIS A 170 1.39 21.75 -1.92
CA HIS A 170 0.68 21.85 -0.64
C HIS A 170 -0.75 21.32 -0.73
N SER A 171 -1.46 21.59 -1.83
CA SER A 171 -2.81 21.06 -2.06
C SER A 171 -2.81 19.53 -2.11
N VAL A 172 -1.86 18.93 -2.82
CA VAL A 172 -1.72 17.46 -2.91
C VAL A 172 -1.47 16.87 -1.52
N GLU A 173 -0.52 17.44 -0.76
CA GLU A 173 -0.24 16.98 0.60
C GLU A 173 -1.43 17.15 1.54
N GLN A 174 -2.21 18.21 1.40
CA GLN A 174 -3.41 18.43 2.22
C GLN A 174 -4.47 17.35 1.93
N ASP A 175 -4.62 16.97 0.67
CA ASP A 175 -5.53 15.91 0.27
C ASP A 175 -5.07 14.54 0.80
N GLU A 176 -3.77 14.23 0.76
CA GLU A 176 -3.23 13.03 1.40
C GLU A 176 -3.51 13.01 2.90
N ARG A 177 -3.23 14.11 3.62
CA ARG A 177 -3.49 14.21 5.07
C ARG A 177 -4.97 13.96 5.37
N ARG A 178 -5.87 14.46 4.53
CA ARG A 178 -7.33 14.26 4.66
C ARG A 178 -7.72 12.80 4.42
N GLN A 179 -7.16 12.17 3.40
CA GLN A 179 -7.40 10.76 3.09
C GLN A 179 -6.89 9.86 4.20
N ARG A 180 -5.66 10.05 4.67
CA ARG A 180 -5.10 9.32 5.82
C ARG A 180 -5.96 9.48 7.07
N ALA A 181 -6.37 10.70 7.40
CA ALA A 181 -7.27 10.94 8.53
C ALA A 181 -8.64 10.27 8.37
N THR A 182 -9.11 10.08 7.13
CA THR A 182 -10.36 9.35 6.85
C THR A 182 -10.18 7.85 7.07
N ILE A 183 -9.09 7.28 6.55
CA ILE A 183 -8.70 5.87 6.76
C ILE A 183 -8.56 5.59 8.26
N GLU A 184 -7.85 6.44 9.00
CA GLU A 184 -7.65 6.27 10.45
C GLU A 184 -8.96 6.28 11.24
N LYS A 185 -9.90 7.17 10.88
CA LYS A 185 -11.21 7.22 11.53
C LYS A 185 -12.04 5.97 11.24
N ALA A 186 -12.06 5.51 9.99
CA ALA A 186 -12.77 4.31 9.60
C ALA A 186 -12.17 3.06 10.27
N ALA A 187 -10.84 2.95 10.30
CA ALA A 187 -10.13 1.90 11.02
C ALA A 187 -10.46 1.93 12.52
N ALA A 188 -10.42 3.08 13.18
CA ALA A 188 -10.74 3.17 14.62
C ALA A 188 -12.19 2.73 14.93
N MET A 189 -13.14 3.00 14.02
CA MET A 189 -14.51 2.52 14.15
C MET A 189 -14.58 0.99 14.06
N LEU A 190 -13.94 0.41 13.03
CA LEU A 190 -13.89 -1.04 12.85
C LEU A 190 -13.15 -1.75 14.00
N GLU A 191 -12.06 -1.17 14.51
CA GLU A 191 -11.33 -1.69 15.68
C GLU A 191 -12.23 -1.74 16.92
N SER A 192 -13.06 -0.70 17.13
CA SER A 192 -14.01 -0.69 18.25
C SER A 192 -15.11 -1.75 18.16
N GLU A 193 -15.41 -2.21 16.95
CA GLU A 193 -16.33 -3.32 16.64
C GLU A 193 -15.63 -4.69 16.66
N GLY A 194 -14.34 -4.74 17.00
CA GLY A 194 -13.56 -5.97 17.17
C GLY A 194 -12.86 -6.48 15.91
N TYR A 195 -12.82 -5.69 14.83
CA TYR A 195 -12.08 -6.06 13.62
C TYR A 195 -10.58 -5.83 13.77
N ASP A 196 -9.78 -6.75 13.23
CA ASP A 196 -8.34 -6.54 13.08
C ASP A 196 -8.06 -5.54 11.95
N ILE A 197 -7.54 -4.36 12.33
CA ILE A 197 -7.15 -3.27 11.44
C ILE A 197 -5.70 -3.40 10.94
N GLY A 198 -5.08 -4.57 11.10
CA GLY A 198 -3.67 -4.85 10.89
C GLY A 198 -3.00 -4.09 9.74
N GLY A 199 -1.80 -3.56 10.00
CA GLY A 199 -0.93 -2.97 8.99
C GLY A 199 -1.45 -1.71 8.26
N ILE A 200 -2.69 -1.27 8.50
CA ILE A 200 -3.33 -0.18 7.72
C ILE A 200 -2.50 1.10 7.69
N ARG A 201 -1.80 1.40 8.80
CA ARG A 201 -0.98 2.63 8.90
C ARG A 201 0.28 2.58 8.05
N GLN A 202 0.75 1.39 7.70
CA GLN A 202 1.93 1.16 6.87
C GLN A 202 1.58 1.05 5.39
N MET A 203 0.30 0.87 5.05
CA MET A 203 -0.15 0.83 3.67
C MET A 203 -0.07 2.22 3.02
N ASP A 204 0.04 2.21 1.69
CA ASP A 204 -0.24 3.40 0.89
C ASP A 204 -1.73 3.77 1.01
N ILE A 205 -2.08 4.97 0.54
CA ILE A 205 -3.44 5.48 0.71
C ILE A 205 -4.47 4.60 0.00
N LEU A 206 -4.18 4.11 -1.21
CA LEU A 206 -5.09 3.26 -1.97
C LEU A 206 -5.30 1.91 -1.28
N GLY A 207 -4.23 1.23 -0.89
CA GLY A 207 -4.31 -0.02 -0.15
C GLY A 207 -5.00 0.13 1.20
N GLY A 208 -4.78 1.26 1.89
CA GLY A 208 -5.49 1.59 3.12
C GLY A 208 -7.01 1.76 2.91
N LEU A 209 -7.42 2.48 1.85
CA LEU A 209 -8.83 2.63 1.49
C LEU A 209 -9.48 1.30 1.09
N ASP A 210 -8.81 0.51 0.27
CA ASP A 210 -9.31 -0.80 -0.18
C ASP A 210 -9.47 -1.77 1.00
N ASN A 211 -8.51 -1.79 1.92
CA ASN A 211 -8.58 -2.64 3.11
C ASN A 211 -9.73 -2.21 4.04
N VAL A 212 -9.90 -0.91 4.25
CA VAL A 212 -11.04 -0.36 5.02
C VAL A 212 -12.37 -0.72 4.36
N ALA A 213 -12.50 -0.56 3.03
CA ALA A 213 -13.71 -0.91 2.31
C ALA A 213 -14.06 -2.40 2.48
N ARG A 214 -13.07 -3.29 2.33
CA ARG A 214 -13.25 -4.73 2.54
C ARG A 214 -13.69 -5.09 3.96
N LEU A 215 -13.17 -4.39 4.97
CA LEU A 215 -13.58 -4.58 6.37
C LEU A 215 -15.00 -4.04 6.63
N HIS A 216 -15.38 -2.94 6.00
CA HIS A 216 -16.75 -2.44 6.04
C HIS A 216 -17.75 -3.41 5.41
N ASP A 217 -17.45 -3.96 4.24
CA ASP A 217 -18.30 -4.97 3.60
C ASP A 217 -18.51 -6.18 4.53
N LEU A 218 -17.45 -6.61 5.22
CA LEU A 218 -17.52 -7.68 6.22
C LEU A 218 -18.40 -7.26 7.42
N HIS A 219 -18.25 -6.03 7.90
CA HIS A 219 -19.06 -5.47 8.97
C HIS A 219 -20.55 -5.44 8.61
N ASP A 220 -20.90 -4.99 7.41
CA ASP A 220 -22.27 -4.95 6.94
C ASP A 220 -22.90 -6.35 6.91
N LEU A 221 -22.15 -7.38 6.50
CA LEU A 221 -22.61 -8.77 6.56
C LEU A 221 -22.89 -9.26 7.98
N HIS A 222 -22.06 -8.86 8.95
CA HIS A 222 -22.29 -9.18 10.36
C HIS A 222 -23.49 -8.43 10.94
N GLU A 223 -23.69 -7.18 10.53
CA GLU A 223 -24.81 -6.34 10.98
C GLU A 223 -26.14 -6.84 10.42
N ASP A 224 -26.19 -7.23 9.14
CA ASP A 224 -27.32 -7.93 8.54
C ASP A 224 -27.70 -9.17 9.35
N LEU A 225 -26.70 -9.97 9.73
CA LEU A 225 -26.92 -11.19 10.49
C LEU A 225 -27.38 -10.91 11.93
N ARG A 226 -26.87 -9.84 12.56
CA ARG A 226 -27.35 -9.35 13.86
C ARG A 226 -28.84 -9.01 13.80
N LEU A 227 -29.23 -8.21 12.82
CA LEU A 227 -30.62 -7.79 12.62
C LEU A 227 -31.50 -9.01 12.37
N LEU A 228 -31.07 -9.94 11.53
CA LEU A 228 -31.80 -11.18 11.27
C LEU A 228 -32.04 -11.99 12.57
N ILE A 229 -31.03 -12.15 13.42
CA ILE A 229 -31.17 -12.86 14.70
C ILE A 229 -32.13 -12.11 15.64
N ALA A 230 -31.94 -10.79 15.77
CA ALA A 230 -32.75 -9.93 16.64
C ALA A 230 -34.22 -9.86 16.23
N GLU A 231 -34.50 -9.87 14.92
CA GLU A 231 -35.87 -9.71 14.40
C GLU A 231 -36.59 -11.05 14.22
N GLN A 232 -35.88 -12.11 13.85
CA GLN A 232 -36.51 -13.37 13.45
C GLN A 232 -36.43 -14.48 14.50
N ILE A 233 -35.49 -14.41 15.45
CA ILE A 233 -35.36 -15.41 16.52
C ILE A 233 -35.76 -14.83 17.88
N ALA A 234 -35.24 -13.64 18.24
CA ALA A 234 -35.44 -13.09 19.57
C ALA A 234 -36.92 -12.94 20.00
N PRO A 235 -37.89 -12.62 19.11
CA PRO A 235 -39.31 -12.58 19.48
C PRO A 235 -39.88 -13.93 19.91
N PHE A 236 -39.29 -15.05 19.47
CA PHE A 236 -39.72 -16.41 19.83
C PHE A 236 -38.91 -16.99 20.99
N ASP A 237 -37.58 -16.81 20.94
CA ASP A 237 -36.64 -17.37 21.91
C ASP A 237 -35.43 -16.42 22.12
N PRO A 238 -35.49 -15.55 23.14
CA PRO A 238 -34.40 -14.64 23.46
C PRO A 238 -33.09 -15.34 23.83
N ALA A 239 -33.16 -16.54 24.43
CA ALA A 239 -31.98 -17.28 24.84
C ALA A 239 -31.26 -17.88 23.63
N LEU A 240 -32.02 -18.44 22.68
CA LEU A 240 -31.48 -18.93 21.41
C LEU A 240 -30.88 -17.79 20.58
N ALA A 241 -31.55 -16.65 20.52
CA ALA A 241 -31.02 -15.45 19.87
C ALA A 241 -29.67 -15.03 20.47
N ALA A 242 -29.58 -14.93 21.81
CA ALA A 242 -28.32 -14.59 22.50
C ALA A 242 -27.19 -15.59 22.21
N HIS A 243 -27.50 -16.89 22.13
CA HIS A 243 -26.52 -17.91 21.75
C HIS A 243 -26.01 -17.72 20.31
N HIS A 244 -26.88 -17.38 19.36
CA HIS A 244 -26.47 -17.12 17.98
C HIS A 244 -25.71 -15.79 17.81
N GLU A 245 -26.07 -14.76 18.58
CA GLU A 245 -25.31 -13.52 18.70
C GLU A 245 -23.87 -13.78 19.15
N GLN A 246 -23.67 -14.60 20.18
CA GLN A 246 -22.34 -14.97 20.65
C GLN A 246 -21.53 -15.71 19.58
N ARG A 247 -22.18 -16.62 18.84
CA ARG A 247 -21.54 -17.31 17.70
C ARG A 247 -21.15 -16.34 16.60
N ARG A 248 -21.99 -15.34 16.28
CA ARG A 248 -21.65 -14.30 15.30
C ARG A 248 -20.43 -13.51 15.76
N THR A 249 -20.37 -13.07 17.00
CA THR A 249 -19.21 -12.32 17.52
C THR A 249 -17.92 -13.15 17.42
N GLY A 250 -17.97 -14.45 17.70
CA GLY A 250 -16.81 -15.33 17.51
C GLY A 250 -16.38 -15.53 16.06
N LEU A 251 -17.22 -15.20 15.08
CA LEU A 251 -16.87 -15.19 13.66
C LEU A 251 -16.13 -13.90 13.25
N ILE A 252 -16.35 -12.78 13.95
CA ILE A 252 -15.65 -11.51 13.66
C ILE A 252 -14.13 -11.70 13.80
N GLU A 253 -13.69 -12.42 14.84
CA GLU A 253 -12.28 -12.74 15.10
C GLU A 253 -11.63 -13.59 13.99
N GLN A 254 -12.42 -14.32 13.20
CA GLN A 254 -11.93 -15.14 12.08
C GLN A 254 -11.77 -14.31 10.79
N GLY A 255 -12.21 -13.05 10.82
CA GLY A 255 -12.08 -12.10 9.73
C GLY A 255 -12.67 -12.63 8.42
N PRO A 256 -11.99 -12.44 7.28
CA PRO A 256 -12.51 -12.81 5.95
C PRO A 256 -12.71 -14.32 5.74
N SER A 257 -12.11 -15.15 6.58
CA SER A 257 -12.23 -16.61 6.50
C SER A 257 -13.48 -17.16 7.20
N ALA A 258 -14.22 -16.29 7.89
CA ALA A 258 -15.41 -16.67 8.64
C ALA A 258 -16.54 -17.22 7.74
N ASP A 259 -17.14 -18.34 8.14
CA ASP A 259 -18.32 -18.90 7.48
C ASP A 259 -19.62 -18.18 7.91
N ILE A 260 -19.74 -16.90 7.54
CA ILE A 260 -20.93 -16.08 7.81
C ILE A 260 -22.14 -16.61 7.03
N GLY A 261 -21.92 -17.09 5.81
CA GLY A 261 -22.96 -17.66 4.94
C GLY A 261 -23.62 -18.90 5.57
N GLY A 262 -22.82 -19.81 6.13
CA GLY A 262 -23.31 -20.98 6.84
C GLY A 262 -24.13 -20.62 8.07
N LEU A 263 -23.68 -19.65 8.87
CA LEU A 263 -24.47 -19.17 10.01
C LEU A 263 -25.78 -18.52 9.55
N ARG A 264 -25.76 -17.67 8.51
CA ARG A 264 -26.96 -17.03 7.96
C ARG A 264 -27.99 -18.07 7.50
N LEU A 265 -27.57 -19.09 6.76
CA LEU A 265 -28.44 -20.20 6.34
C LEU A 265 -29.09 -20.91 7.53
N GLN A 266 -28.31 -21.15 8.59
CA GLN A 266 -28.83 -21.75 9.81
C GLN A 266 -29.88 -20.86 10.49
N ILE A 267 -29.63 -19.55 10.62
CA ILE A 267 -30.58 -18.61 11.21
C ILE A 267 -31.88 -18.56 10.41
N THR A 268 -31.79 -18.48 9.08
CA THR A 268 -32.98 -18.47 8.21
C THR A 268 -33.80 -19.75 8.38
N ALA A 269 -33.16 -20.93 8.40
CA ALA A 269 -33.87 -22.20 8.58
C ALA A 269 -34.57 -22.31 9.95
N ILE A 270 -33.95 -21.78 11.02
CA ILE A 270 -34.56 -21.72 12.35
C ILE A 270 -35.76 -20.77 12.34
N ALA A 271 -35.59 -19.58 11.78
CA ALA A 271 -36.64 -18.58 11.67
C ALA A 271 -37.86 -19.13 10.91
N ASP A 272 -37.64 -19.74 9.73
CA ASP A 272 -38.72 -20.32 8.91
C ASP A 272 -39.47 -21.41 9.70
N ASN A 273 -38.75 -22.24 10.45
CA ASN A 273 -39.36 -23.28 11.28
C ASN A 273 -40.25 -22.69 12.40
N LEU A 274 -39.78 -21.65 13.09
CA LEU A 274 -40.53 -20.97 14.16
C LEU A 274 -41.82 -20.33 13.61
N HIS A 275 -41.73 -19.64 12.47
CA HIS A 275 -42.89 -19.05 11.81
C HIS A 275 -43.88 -20.12 11.34
N GLN A 276 -43.40 -21.23 10.76
CA GLN A 276 -44.27 -22.33 10.34
C GLN A 276 -44.98 -22.96 11.54
N ARG A 277 -44.28 -23.20 12.65
CA ARG A 277 -44.86 -23.73 13.88
C ARG A 277 -45.91 -22.80 14.47
N MET A 278 -45.67 -21.49 14.47
CA MET A 278 -46.65 -20.50 14.90
C MET A 278 -47.90 -20.49 14.02
N ALA A 279 -47.74 -20.60 12.70
CA ALA A 279 -48.85 -20.70 11.77
C ALA A 279 -49.69 -21.97 12.05
N MET A 280 -49.03 -23.12 12.19
CA MET A 280 -49.69 -24.39 12.50
C MET A 280 -50.43 -24.36 13.84
N MET A 281 -49.82 -23.77 14.88
CA MET A 281 -50.46 -23.60 16.20
C MET A 281 -51.73 -22.74 16.08
N ASN A 282 -51.65 -21.63 15.36
CA ASN A 282 -52.81 -20.77 15.13
C ASN A 282 -53.93 -21.46 14.33
N GLU A 283 -53.59 -22.25 13.31
CA GLU A 283 -54.57 -23.05 12.57
C GLU A 283 -55.27 -24.09 13.46
N LEU A 284 -54.51 -24.76 14.33
CA LEU A 284 -55.04 -25.75 15.28
C LEU A 284 -55.98 -25.09 16.29
N LEU A 285 -55.60 -23.96 16.87
CA LEU A 285 -56.46 -23.20 17.79
C LEU A 285 -57.74 -22.70 17.10
N ASN A 286 -57.65 -22.24 15.85
CA ASN A 286 -58.81 -21.86 15.06
C ASN A 286 -59.74 -23.04 14.79
N THR A 287 -59.20 -24.24 14.57
CA THR A 287 -59.99 -25.47 14.42
C THR A 287 -60.75 -25.81 15.71
N TRP A 288 -60.12 -25.63 16.87
CA TRP A 288 -60.78 -25.82 18.17
C TRP A 288 -61.86 -24.77 18.46
N ARG A 289 -61.60 -23.50 18.12
CA ARG A 289 -62.59 -22.42 18.19
C ARG A 289 -63.82 -22.72 17.32
N ALA A 290 -63.61 -23.25 16.11
CA ALA A 290 -64.70 -23.66 15.22
C ALA A 290 -65.55 -24.80 15.80
N LYS A 291 -64.98 -25.66 16.65
CA LYS A 291 -65.70 -26.69 17.42
C LYS A 291 -66.39 -26.17 18.68
N GLY A 292 -66.29 -24.87 18.97
CA GLY A 292 -66.95 -24.21 20.10
C GLY A 292 -66.09 -24.06 21.35
N ILE A 293 -64.81 -24.43 21.31
CA ILE A 293 -63.88 -24.25 22.44
C ILE A 293 -63.53 -22.76 22.54
N ARG A 294 -63.67 -22.17 23.73
CA ARG A 294 -63.37 -20.76 23.98
C ARG A 294 -62.07 -20.64 24.78
N PHE A 295 -61.11 -19.93 24.21
CA PHE A 295 -59.87 -19.55 24.90
C PHE A 295 -60.03 -18.18 25.58
N PRO A 296 -59.28 -17.89 26.66
CA PRO A 296 -59.32 -16.60 27.37
C PRO A 296 -59.00 -15.39 26.49
N HIS A 297 -58.18 -15.60 25.45
CA HIS A 297 -57.79 -14.57 24.49
C HIS A 297 -58.32 -14.92 23.09
N ALA A 298 -58.91 -13.92 22.43
CA ALA A 298 -59.47 -14.06 21.08
C ALA A 298 -58.40 -13.97 19.99
N ASP A 299 -57.25 -13.37 20.31
CA ASP A 299 -56.14 -13.18 19.39
C ASP A 299 -55.42 -14.52 19.10
N GLY A 300 -54.70 -14.57 17.99
CA GLY A 300 -53.78 -15.67 17.71
C GLY A 300 -52.58 -15.67 18.65
N VAL A 301 -51.89 -16.80 18.72
CA VAL A 301 -50.61 -16.97 19.43
C VAL A 301 -49.59 -16.00 18.85
N ARG A 302 -48.96 -15.23 19.73
CA ARG A 302 -47.85 -14.33 19.40
C ARG A 302 -46.53 -15.10 19.40
N ALA A 303 -45.51 -14.54 18.77
CA ALA A 303 -44.18 -15.14 18.72
C ALA A 303 -43.64 -15.50 20.12
N GLU A 304 -43.79 -14.57 21.08
CA GLU A 304 -43.34 -14.71 22.47
C GLU A 304 -44.07 -15.82 23.25
N GLU A 305 -45.25 -16.21 22.80
CA GLU A 305 -46.11 -17.20 23.45
C GLU A 305 -45.95 -18.60 22.82
N LEU A 306 -45.36 -18.70 21.62
CA LEU A 306 -45.34 -19.93 20.83
C LEU A 306 -44.83 -21.14 21.63
N LEU A 307 -43.65 -21.00 22.24
CA LEU A 307 -43.01 -22.09 22.96
C LEU A 307 -43.79 -22.52 24.21
N GLU A 308 -44.43 -21.57 24.88
CA GLU A 308 -45.31 -21.86 26.02
C GLU A 308 -46.56 -22.63 25.55
N TRP A 309 -47.17 -22.23 24.43
CA TRP A 309 -48.30 -22.95 23.84
C TRP A 309 -47.93 -24.37 23.43
N GLU A 310 -46.78 -24.57 22.80
CA GLU A 310 -46.31 -25.90 22.40
C GLU A 310 -45.99 -26.80 23.59
N ALA A 311 -45.42 -26.26 24.66
CA ALA A 311 -45.16 -27.01 25.89
C ALA A 311 -46.47 -27.48 26.56
N ASN A 312 -47.50 -26.64 26.55
CA ASN A 312 -48.80 -26.92 27.18
C ASN A 312 -49.77 -27.69 26.27
N LEU A 313 -49.51 -27.77 24.96
CA LEU A 313 -50.40 -28.39 23.97
C LEU A 313 -50.85 -29.82 24.34
N PRO A 314 -49.97 -30.74 24.79
CA PRO A 314 -50.38 -32.11 25.12
C PRO A 314 -51.37 -32.17 26.28
N GLU A 315 -51.23 -31.29 27.28
CA GLU A 315 -52.16 -31.23 28.40
C GLU A 315 -53.53 -30.69 27.97
N ILE A 316 -53.53 -29.65 27.12
CA ILE A 316 -54.76 -29.10 26.55
C ILE A 316 -55.51 -30.16 25.75
N GLU A 317 -54.80 -30.90 24.89
CA GLU A 317 -55.37 -32.00 24.10
C GLU A 317 -55.98 -33.10 24.97
N ALA A 318 -55.28 -33.53 26.04
CA ALA A 318 -55.80 -34.53 26.97
C ALA A 318 -57.08 -34.07 27.69
N THR A 319 -57.20 -32.77 27.95
CA THR A 319 -58.37 -32.18 28.60
C THR A 319 -59.58 -32.13 27.67
N LEU A 320 -59.36 -31.92 26.36
CA LEU A 320 -60.41 -31.87 25.34
C LEU A 320 -60.97 -33.24 24.93
N GLN A 321 -60.27 -34.33 25.26
CA GLN A 321 -60.70 -35.71 25.00
C GLN A 321 -61.55 -36.32 26.13
N ARG A 322 -61.72 -35.63 27.26
CA ARG A 322 -62.63 -36.01 28.35
C ARG A 322 -64.01 -35.39 28.17
#